data_AF-A0A2V9N928-F1
#
_entry.id   AF-A0A2V9N928-F1
#
_cell.length_a   1.000
_cell.length_b   1.000
_cell.length_c   1.000
_cell.angle_alpha   90.00
_cell.angle_beta   90.00
_cell.angle_gamma   90.00
#
_symmetry.space_group_name_H-M   'P 1'
#
loop_
_entity.id
_entity.type
_entity.pdbx_description
1 polymer ?
#
loop_
_entity_poly.entity_id
_entity_poly.type
_entity_poly.pdbx_seq_one_letter_code
_entity_poly.pdbx_strand_id
1 'polypeptide(L)'
;GAPGEDVQAYLQNCPHISFIGVNSYFCAEWRPDYSCGRESEATVTELREPLFRYRIGRNLPAITEINSGLTPITSRLAYIAVGEFGAPMFAPWALTVSYPESNQPYVLSDGTLANGAYALRDTYSSLTKAMPQISYYATTENLKVFMSRSPGQRFSTTETINGFPVTVTGENNGQAIIIHPSGHEFLLVGYRATVSFTDPAFHWPTMKQIRVERVYWAGDHWNQDGEPNYGVDQSKKTLDIDLNIPQAVLVSW
;
A
#
# COMPACT_ATOMS: atom_id res chain seq x y z
N GLY A 1 -9.65 3.49 28.83
CA GLY A 1 -8.97 2.20 28.98
C GLY A 1 -7.68 2.24 28.20
N ALA A 2 -7.11 1.09 27.90
CA ALA A 2 -6.26 1.00 26.72
C ALA A 2 -7.14 1.25 25.47
N PRO A 3 -6.64 1.83 24.37
CA PRO A 3 -7.46 2.22 23.22
C PRO A 3 -8.36 1.09 22.66
N GLY A 4 -7.94 -0.17 22.72
CA GLY A 4 -8.74 -1.32 22.28
C GLY A 4 -9.89 -1.70 23.22
N GLU A 5 -9.74 -1.51 24.54
CA GLU A 5 -10.82 -1.77 25.50
C GLU A 5 -11.98 -0.79 25.30
N ASP A 6 -11.65 0.44 24.94
CA ASP A 6 -12.63 1.48 24.67
C ASP A 6 -13.39 1.18 23.36
N VAL A 7 -12.73 0.67 22.31
CA VAL A 7 -13.39 0.27 21.05
C VAL A 7 -14.48 -0.78 21.28
N GLN A 8 -14.18 -1.86 22.01
CA GLN A 8 -15.16 -2.91 22.26
C GLN A 8 -16.37 -2.38 23.04
N ALA A 9 -16.10 -1.60 24.10
CA ALA A 9 -17.15 -1.00 24.93
C ALA A 9 -18.06 -0.07 24.10
N TYR A 10 -17.48 0.78 23.24
CA TYR A 10 -18.26 1.67 22.38
C TYR A 10 -19.10 0.89 21.37
N LEU A 11 -18.59 -0.16 20.73
CA LEU A 11 -19.37 -0.93 19.77
C LEU A 11 -20.54 -1.70 20.40
N GLN A 12 -20.40 -2.10 21.67
CA GLN A 12 -21.45 -2.76 22.44
C GLN A 12 -22.53 -1.78 22.91
N ASN A 13 -22.12 -0.62 23.42
CA ASN A 13 -23.05 0.36 23.99
C ASN A 13 -23.69 1.27 22.93
N CYS A 14 -23.06 1.42 21.77
CA CYS A 14 -23.51 2.26 20.67
C CYS A 14 -23.64 1.41 19.38
N PRO A 15 -24.74 0.62 19.22
CA PRO A 15 -24.88 -0.32 18.11
C PRO A 15 -24.94 0.34 16.73
N HIS A 16 -25.27 1.63 16.66
CA HIS A 16 -25.34 2.40 15.42
C HIS A 16 -23.99 2.98 14.96
N ILE A 17 -22.92 2.82 15.74
CA ILE A 17 -21.56 3.16 15.28
C ILE A 17 -21.12 2.14 14.24
N SER A 18 -20.87 2.63 13.01
CA SER A 18 -20.39 1.83 11.88
C SER A 18 -18.93 1.41 12.03
N PHE A 19 -18.06 2.34 12.44
CA PHE A 19 -16.65 2.07 12.74
C PHE A 19 -16.08 3.11 13.70
N ILE A 20 -14.95 2.79 14.32
CA ILE A 20 -14.13 3.68 15.15
C ILE A 20 -12.75 3.75 14.49
N GLY A 21 -12.39 4.95 14.04
CA GLY A 21 -11.09 5.24 13.45
C GLY A 21 -10.04 5.65 14.48
N VAL A 22 -8.78 5.63 14.06
CA VAL A 22 -7.64 6.05 14.86
C VAL A 22 -6.88 7.18 14.15
N ASN A 23 -6.54 8.21 14.92
CA ASN A 23 -5.61 9.24 14.50
C ASN A 23 -4.20 8.74 14.84
N SER A 24 -3.38 8.48 13.82
CA SER A 24 -2.06 7.86 13.94
C SER A 24 -0.98 8.83 13.47
N TYR A 25 -0.56 9.72 14.37
CA TYR A 25 0.53 10.65 14.11
C TYR A 25 1.85 10.11 14.64
N PHE A 26 2.91 10.36 13.89
CA PHE A 26 4.25 9.87 14.20
C PHE A 26 5.24 11.02 14.23
N CYS A 27 6.16 11.04 15.19
CA CYS A 27 7.33 11.90 15.19
C CYS A 27 8.50 11.07 15.70
N ALA A 28 9.69 11.27 15.14
CA ALA A 28 10.87 10.64 15.71
C ALA A 28 11.30 11.29 17.04
N GLU A 29 10.84 12.53 17.27
CA GLU A 29 10.92 13.23 18.56
C GLU A 29 9.72 14.16 18.72
N TRP A 30 8.96 14.02 19.80
CA TRP A 30 7.83 14.89 20.13
C TRP A 30 8.27 16.07 20.99
N ARG A 31 7.77 17.27 20.66
CA ARG A 31 7.89 18.45 21.53
C ARG A 31 6.73 18.52 22.52
N PRO A 32 6.87 19.28 23.63
CA PRO A 32 5.80 19.47 24.60
C PRO A 32 4.52 20.12 24.04
N ASP A 33 4.61 20.80 22.90
CA ASP A 33 3.50 21.43 22.19
C ASP A 33 2.82 20.51 21.16
N TYR A 34 3.14 19.22 21.17
CA TYR A 34 2.64 18.20 20.25
C TYR A 34 3.03 18.43 18.77
N SER A 35 4.08 19.22 18.52
CA SER A 35 4.73 19.27 17.20
C SER A 35 5.92 18.30 17.13
N CYS A 36 6.36 17.98 15.91
CA CYS A 36 7.61 17.23 15.75
C CYS A 36 8.84 18.10 16.05
N GLY A 37 9.68 17.64 16.97
CA GLY A 37 11.06 18.11 17.13
C GLY A 37 11.98 17.54 16.06
N ARG A 38 11.70 16.31 15.65
CA ARG A 38 12.32 15.61 14.52
C ARG A 38 11.26 14.87 13.72
N GLU A 39 11.35 14.99 12.40
CA GLU A 39 10.41 14.42 11.43
C GLU A 39 10.25 12.91 11.63
N SER A 40 9.08 12.40 11.27
CA SER A 40 8.75 10.98 11.38
C SER A 40 9.73 10.08 10.62
N GLU A 41 10.12 8.97 11.24
CA GLU A 41 10.79 7.83 10.60
C GLU A 41 9.91 6.57 10.67
N ALA A 42 8.58 6.77 10.73
CA ALA A 42 7.61 5.73 11.04
C ALA A 42 7.81 4.46 10.21
N THR A 43 7.90 3.35 10.93
CA THR A 43 8.02 2.01 10.38
C THR A 43 6.66 1.38 10.12
N VAL A 44 6.65 0.33 9.30
CA VAL A 44 5.46 -0.52 9.12
C VAL A 44 4.93 -1.06 10.45
N THR A 45 5.81 -1.36 11.40
CA THR A 45 5.42 -1.87 12.72
C THR A 45 4.63 -0.83 13.53
N GLU A 46 5.08 0.42 13.52
CA GLU A 46 4.41 1.51 14.24
C GLU A 46 3.01 1.79 13.70
N LEU A 47 2.76 1.60 12.40
CA LEU A 47 1.41 1.67 11.85
C LEU A 47 0.55 0.45 12.22
N ARG A 48 1.12 -0.75 12.15
CA ARG A 48 0.38 -1.99 12.42
C ARG A 48 -0.16 -2.06 13.83
N GLU A 49 0.60 -1.56 14.81
CA GLU A 49 0.23 -1.61 16.22
C GLU A 49 -1.15 -0.98 16.52
N PRO A 50 -1.45 0.29 16.18
CA PRO A 50 -2.79 0.85 16.38
C PRO A 50 -3.85 0.13 15.53
N LEU A 51 -3.56 -0.27 14.29
CA LEU A 51 -4.53 -0.99 13.45
C LEU A 51 -4.95 -2.34 14.06
N PHE A 52 -4.01 -3.09 14.66
CA PHE A 52 -4.33 -4.32 15.38
C PHE A 52 -5.18 -4.06 16.62
N ARG A 53 -4.87 -3.01 17.40
CA ARG A 53 -5.65 -2.65 18.59
C ARG A 53 -7.09 -2.25 18.26
N TYR A 54 -7.31 -1.67 17.08
CA TYR A 54 -8.64 -1.21 16.64
C TYR A 54 -9.42 -2.29 15.87
N ARG A 55 -8.78 -3.38 15.45
CA ARG A 55 -9.44 -4.50 14.76
C ARG A 55 -10.15 -5.43 15.76
N ILE A 56 -11.29 -4.96 16.29
CA ILE A 56 -12.08 -5.67 17.31
C ILE A 56 -13.51 -5.87 16.83
N GLY A 57 -13.99 -7.13 16.88
CA GLY A 57 -15.36 -7.48 16.53
C GLY A 57 -15.71 -7.06 15.10
N ARG A 58 -16.73 -6.20 14.95
CA ARG A 58 -17.17 -5.67 13.66
C ARG A 58 -16.36 -4.45 13.16
N ASN A 59 -15.40 -3.96 13.95
CA ASN A 59 -14.66 -2.77 13.57
C ASN A 59 -13.63 -3.05 12.49
N LEU A 60 -13.75 -2.36 11.36
CA LEU A 60 -12.70 -2.25 10.38
C LEU A 60 -11.80 -1.08 10.80
N PRO A 61 -10.51 -1.31 11.12
CA PRO A 61 -9.65 -0.24 11.58
C PRO A 61 -9.43 0.77 10.43
N ALA A 62 -9.63 2.05 10.74
CA ALA A 62 -9.52 3.15 9.78
C ALA A 62 -8.51 4.18 10.29
N ILE A 63 -7.63 4.69 9.43
CA ILE A 63 -6.73 5.78 9.77
C ILE A 63 -7.43 7.10 9.39
N THR A 64 -8.09 7.72 10.36
CA THR A 64 -8.89 8.94 10.16
C THR A 64 -8.02 10.19 10.07
N GLU A 65 -6.83 10.15 10.66
CA GLU A 65 -5.81 11.18 10.53
C GLU A 65 -4.41 10.55 10.59
N ILE A 66 -3.46 11.05 9.81
CA ILE A 66 -2.05 10.69 9.84
C ILE A 66 -1.19 11.87 9.37
N ASN A 67 0.13 11.81 9.52
CA ASN A 67 1.00 12.92 9.17
C ASN A 67 0.76 13.48 7.76
N SER A 68 0.81 14.80 7.67
CA SER A 68 1.10 15.57 6.47
C SER A 68 2.25 16.52 6.77
N GLY A 69 3.25 16.58 5.90
CA GLY A 69 4.49 17.29 6.25
C GLY A 69 5.58 17.19 5.20
N LEU A 70 6.83 17.44 5.60
CA LEU A 70 7.96 17.37 4.66
C LEU A 70 8.09 16.00 4.01
N THR A 71 7.97 14.96 4.82
CA THR A 71 8.37 13.62 4.42
C THR A 71 7.21 12.86 3.76
N PRO A 72 7.51 12.03 2.74
CA PRO A 72 6.52 11.15 2.13
C PRO A 72 6.29 9.86 2.94
N ILE A 73 6.84 9.74 4.14
CA ILE A 73 7.00 8.45 4.84
C ILE A 73 5.65 7.82 5.19
N THR A 74 4.62 8.62 5.46
CA THR A 74 3.29 8.09 5.75
C THR A 74 2.51 7.72 4.50
N SER A 75 2.82 8.26 3.31
CA SER A 75 2.09 7.92 2.09
C SER A 75 2.15 6.43 1.76
N ARG A 76 3.36 5.83 1.78
CA ARG A 76 3.56 4.39 1.56
C ARG A 76 2.76 3.50 2.53
N LEU A 77 2.49 3.97 3.75
CA LEU A 77 1.75 3.24 4.78
C LEU A 77 0.29 2.99 4.39
N ALA A 78 -0.24 3.75 3.42
CA ALA A 78 -1.56 3.50 2.85
C ALA A 78 -1.69 2.08 2.28
N TYR A 79 -0.63 1.55 1.64
CA TYR A 79 -0.65 0.17 1.11
C TYR A 79 -0.87 -0.88 2.20
N ILE A 80 -0.25 -0.69 3.37
CA ILE A 80 -0.43 -1.57 4.53
C ILE A 80 -1.87 -1.45 5.04
N ALA A 81 -2.35 -0.22 5.24
CA ALA A 81 -3.69 0.01 5.77
C ALA A 81 -4.77 -0.58 4.87
N VAL A 82 -4.76 -0.28 3.56
CA VAL A 82 -5.80 -0.75 2.65
C VAL A 82 -5.64 -2.22 2.26
N GLY A 83 -4.40 -2.70 2.10
CA GLY A 83 -4.12 -4.07 1.68
C GLY A 83 -4.21 -5.08 2.82
N GLU A 84 -3.45 -4.88 3.90
CA GLU A 84 -3.38 -5.87 4.99
C GLU A 84 -4.58 -5.82 5.92
N PHE A 85 -5.16 -4.63 6.12
CA PHE A 85 -6.25 -4.43 7.07
C PHE A 85 -7.61 -4.15 6.43
N GLY A 86 -7.66 -3.94 5.11
CA GLY A 86 -8.91 -3.54 4.44
C GLY A 86 -9.44 -2.21 4.97
N ALA A 87 -8.55 -1.31 5.40
CA ALA A 87 -8.96 -0.05 5.99
C ALA A 87 -9.80 0.75 4.99
N PRO A 88 -11.04 1.15 5.35
CA PRO A 88 -11.92 1.90 4.46
C PRO A 88 -11.45 3.35 4.26
N MET A 89 -10.51 3.81 5.09
CA MET A 89 -10.00 5.16 5.08
C MET A 89 -8.55 5.19 5.53
N PHE A 90 -7.76 5.99 4.82
CA PHE A 90 -6.44 6.45 5.21
C PHE A 90 -6.37 7.93 4.86
N ALA A 91 -6.26 8.83 5.83
CA ALA A 91 -6.43 10.25 5.57
C ALA A 91 -5.27 11.06 6.17
N PRO A 92 -4.30 11.51 5.35
CA PRO A 92 -3.35 12.53 5.80
C PRO A 92 -4.10 13.75 6.31
N TRP A 93 -3.67 14.28 7.46
CA TRP A 93 -4.19 15.53 8.01
C TRP A 93 -4.04 16.65 6.98
N ALA A 94 -5.02 17.54 6.93
CA ALA A 94 -5.09 18.74 6.07
C ALA A 94 -3.99 18.92 5.00
N LEU A 95 -4.36 19.04 3.73
CA LEU A 95 -3.35 19.19 2.67
C LEU A 95 -2.66 20.56 2.65
N THR A 96 -3.30 21.59 3.22
CA THR A 96 -2.80 22.97 3.27
C THR A 96 -2.14 23.34 4.60
N VAL A 97 -2.16 22.44 5.58
CA VAL A 97 -1.56 22.63 6.89
C VAL A 97 -0.86 21.33 7.29
N SER A 98 0.46 21.37 7.46
CA SER A 98 1.19 20.21 7.92
C SER A 98 0.97 19.97 9.40
N TYR A 99 0.89 18.70 9.77
CA TYR A 99 0.91 18.23 11.16
C TYR A 99 1.34 16.77 11.19
N PRO A 100 2.10 16.32 12.20
CA PRO A 100 2.71 17.09 13.31
C PRO A 100 3.95 17.91 12.92
N GLU A 101 4.47 17.73 11.69
CA GLU A 101 5.52 18.61 11.15
C GLU A 101 4.96 20.03 10.91
N SER A 102 5.68 21.08 11.31
CA SER A 102 5.20 22.46 11.19
C SER A 102 5.72 23.15 9.93
N ASN A 103 4.85 23.95 9.27
CA ASN A 103 5.16 24.84 8.14
C ASN A 103 5.63 24.16 6.84
N GLN A 104 5.26 22.90 6.60
CA GLN A 104 5.64 22.14 5.42
C GLN A 104 4.43 21.40 4.80
N PRO A 105 3.36 22.13 4.41
CA PRO A 105 2.14 21.50 3.89
C PRO A 105 2.36 20.85 2.51
N TYR A 106 1.45 19.98 2.13
CA TYR A 106 1.45 19.36 0.80
C TYR A 106 1.01 20.32 -0.31
N VAL A 107 0.17 21.30 0.03
CA VAL A 107 -0.34 22.32 -0.89
C VAL A 107 -0.02 23.69 -0.31
N LEU A 108 0.73 24.49 -1.06
CA LEU A 108 1.08 25.86 -0.69
C LEU A 108 -0.11 26.81 -0.90
N SER A 109 0.00 28.03 -0.37
CA SER A 109 -1.07 29.05 -0.46
C SER A 109 -1.42 29.47 -1.89
N ASP A 110 -0.49 29.29 -2.83
CA ASP A 110 -0.69 29.54 -4.27
C ASP A 110 -1.26 28.32 -5.02
N GLY A 111 -1.53 27.21 -4.32
CA GLY A 111 -2.02 25.95 -4.88
C GLY A 111 -0.93 25.01 -5.39
N THR A 112 0.35 25.38 -5.31
CA THR A 112 1.46 24.54 -5.76
C THR A 112 1.63 23.31 -4.86
N LEU A 113 1.88 22.15 -5.47
CA LEU A 113 2.21 20.91 -4.74
C LEU A 113 3.65 20.96 -4.23
N ALA A 114 3.85 20.60 -2.96
CA ALA A 114 5.13 20.61 -2.28
C ALA A 114 5.32 19.36 -1.41
N ASN A 115 6.56 19.16 -0.92
CA ASN A 115 6.87 18.18 0.12
C ASN A 115 6.38 16.76 -0.24
N GLY A 116 5.70 16.06 0.68
CA GLY A 116 5.18 14.72 0.45
C GLY A 116 3.99 14.61 -0.54
N ALA A 117 3.50 15.72 -1.12
CA ALA A 117 2.33 15.71 -2.01
C ALA A 117 2.50 14.79 -3.23
N TYR A 118 3.69 14.78 -3.84
CA TYR A 118 3.96 13.96 -5.03
C TYR A 118 3.94 12.47 -4.70
N ALA A 119 4.52 12.07 -3.57
CA ALA A 119 4.50 10.67 -3.13
C ALA A 119 3.09 10.23 -2.72
N LEU A 120 2.31 11.12 -2.09
CA LEU A 120 0.91 10.87 -1.81
C LEU A 120 0.12 10.68 -3.11
N ARG A 121 0.27 11.58 -4.07
CA ARG A 121 -0.37 11.48 -5.39
C ARG A 121 0.01 10.16 -6.07
N ASP A 122 1.28 9.79 -6.07
CA ASP A 122 1.76 8.59 -6.73
C ASP A 122 1.21 7.33 -6.03
N THR A 123 1.16 7.33 -4.69
CA THR A 123 0.53 6.26 -3.90
C THR A 123 -0.95 6.08 -4.23
N TYR A 124 -1.71 7.18 -4.27
CA TYR A 124 -3.14 7.10 -4.55
C TYR A 124 -3.40 6.79 -6.03
N SER A 125 -2.55 7.28 -6.93
CA SER A 125 -2.62 6.98 -8.36
C SER A 125 -2.46 5.50 -8.66
N SER A 126 -1.58 4.76 -7.97
CA SER A 126 -1.48 3.31 -8.15
C SER A 126 -2.63 2.56 -7.47
N LEU A 127 -2.95 2.88 -6.21
CA LEU A 127 -4.00 2.17 -5.46
C LEU A 127 -5.36 2.29 -6.14
N THR A 128 -5.70 3.48 -6.65
CA THR A 128 -6.99 3.71 -7.34
C THR A 128 -7.16 2.90 -8.62
N LYS A 129 -6.08 2.50 -9.29
CA LYS A 129 -6.14 1.67 -10.50
C LYS A 129 -6.75 0.29 -10.26
N ALA A 130 -6.80 -0.19 -9.02
CA ALA A 130 -7.30 -1.53 -8.70
C ALA A 130 -8.03 -1.58 -7.35
N MET A 131 -8.57 -0.45 -6.88
CA MET A 131 -9.15 -0.35 -5.54
C MET A 131 -10.25 -1.39 -5.28
N PRO A 132 -11.20 -1.67 -6.19
CA PRO A 132 -12.21 -2.70 -5.95
C PRO A 132 -11.63 -4.09 -5.68
N GLN A 133 -10.58 -4.49 -6.40
CA GLN A 133 -9.90 -5.76 -6.21
C GLN A 133 -9.10 -5.77 -4.91
N ILE A 134 -8.40 -4.68 -4.59
CA ILE A 134 -7.72 -4.52 -3.30
C ILE A 134 -8.72 -4.69 -2.15
N SER A 135 -9.87 -3.99 -2.21
CA SER A 135 -10.91 -4.10 -1.18
C SER A 135 -11.52 -5.50 -1.09
N TYR A 136 -11.70 -6.19 -2.21
CA TYR A 136 -12.26 -7.54 -2.24
C TYR A 136 -11.33 -8.58 -1.62
N TYR A 137 -10.02 -8.48 -1.87
CA TYR A 137 -9.02 -9.45 -1.40
C TYR A 137 -8.29 -9.03 -0.12
N ALA A 138 -8.48 -7.81 0.37
CA ALA A 138 -7.86 -7.34 1.60
C ALA A 138 -8.16 -8.30 2.77
N THR A 139 -7.18 -8.50 3.64
CA THR A 139 -7.23 -9.44 4.78
C THR A 139 -7.33 -10.93 4.44
N THR A 140 -7.36 -11.31 3.16
CA THR A 140 -7.37 -12.72 2.71
C THR A 140 -5.96 -13.23 2.41
N GLU A 141 -5.79 -14.54 2.26
CA GLU A 141 -4.52 -15.16 1.86
C GLU A 141 -4.12 -14.92 0.39
N ASN A 142 -5.04 -14.39 -0.41
CA ASN A 142 -4.84 -14.07 -1.82
C ASN A 142 -4.14 -12.73 -2.04
N LEU A 143 -3.97 -11.91 -1.00
CA LEU A 143 -3.35 -10.60 -1.09
C LEU A 143 -2.18 -10.49 -0.12
N LYS A 144 -1.03 -10.03 -0.59
CA LYS A 144 0.09 -9.61 0.26
C LYS A 144 0.62 -8.23 -0.13
N VAL A 145 1.04 -7.48 0.88
CA VAL A 145 1.74 -6.20 0.72
C VAL A 145 3.24 -6.42 0.90
N PHE A 146 4.04 -5.85 0.01
CA PHE A 146 5.49 -5.91 0.01
C PHE A 146 6.06 -4.52 0.10
N MET A 147 6.85 -4.26 1.13
CA MET A 147 7.61 -3.03 1.30
C MET A 147 8.71 -3.22 2.37
N SER A 148 9.75 -2.38 2.34
CA SER A 148 10.75 -2.37 3.41
C SER A 148 10.14 -1.91 4.74
N ARG A 149 10.58 -2.52 5.85
CA ARG A 149 10.04 -2.20 7.19
C ARG A 149 10.25 -0.74 7.60
N SER A 150 11.41 -0.18 7.25
CA SER A 150 11.77 1.22 7.51
C SER A 150 11.78 2.02 6.20
N PRO A 151 11.52 3.34 6.25
CA PRO A 151 11.66 4.19 5.08
C PRO A 151 13.11 4.25 4.58
N GLY A 152 13.32 4.59 3.31
CA GLY A 152 14.67 4.76 2.77
C GLY A 152 15.35 3.48 2.29
N GLN A 153 14.84 2.31 2.66
CA GLN A 153 15.53 1.03 2.49
C GLN A 153 15.07 0.26 1.26
N ARG A 154 16.02 -0.39 0.59
CA ARG A 154 15.78 -1.44 -0.40
C ARG A 154 15.37 -2.74 0.30
N PHE A 155 14.64 -3.60 -0.40
CA PHE A 155 14.33 -4.95 0.08
C PHE A 155 14.26 -5.94 -1.06
N SER A 156 14.42 -7.21 -0.77
CA SER A 156 14.09 -8.32 -1.66
C SER A 156 13.54 -9.45 -0.79
N THR A 157 12.32 -9.89 -1.09
CA THR A 157 11.61 -10.86 -0.24
C THR A 157 10.78 -11.79 -1.09
N THR A 158 10.88 -13.09 -0.79
CA THR A 158 10.03 -14.12 -1.38
C THR A 158 8.98 -14.54 -0.35
N GLU A 159 7.71 -14.47 -0.74
CA GLU A 159 6.58 -14.84 0.09
C GLU A 159 5.62 -15.72 -0.71
N THR A 160 4.90 -16.61 -0.01
CA THR A 160 3.82 -17.40 -0.62
C THR A 160 2.50 -16.63 -0.57
N ILE A 161 1.78 -16.53 -1.68
CA ILE A 161 0.44 -15.94 -1.80
C ILE A 161 -0.52 -17.00 -2.33
N ASN A 162 -1.46 -17.45 -1.49
CA ASN A 162 -2.35 -18.58 -1.79
C ASN A 162 -1.62 -19.76 -2.47
N GLY A 163 -0.57 -20.26 -1.82
CA GLY A 163 0.25 -21.38 -2.32
C GLY A 163 1.30 -21.04 -3.39
N PHE A 164 1.28 -19.85 -4.00
CA PHE A 164 2.22 -19.48 -5.06
C PHE A 164 3.40 -18.63 -4.54
N PRO A 165 4.66 -19.01 -4.77
CA PRO A 165 5.81 -18.20 -4.36
C PRO A 165 6.02 -16.99 -5.28
N VAL A 166 6.09 -15.80 -4.69
CA VAL A 166 6.33 -14.54 -5.41
C VAL A 166 7.51 -13.82 -4.76
N THR A 167 8.47 -13.38 -5.57
CA THR A 167 9.58 -12.55 -5.10
C THR A 167 9.33 -11.10 -5.48
N VAL A 168 9.45 -10.18 -4.52
CA VAL A 168 9.36 -8.75 -4.78
C VAL A 168 10.65 -8.09 -4.32
N THR A 169 11.27 -7.34 -5.22
CA THR A 169 12.44 -6.52 -4.94
C THR A 169 12.05 -5.06 -5.06
N GLY A 170 12.19 -4.29 -3.99
CA GLY A 170 11.88 -2.86 -3.99
C GLY A 170 13.12 -2.00 -3.81
N GLU A 171 13.11 -0.87 -4.49
CA GLU A 171 14.10 0.19 -4.30
C GLU A 171 13.76 1.05 -3.07
N ASN A 172 14.36 2.23 -2.95
CA ASN A 172 14.05 3.17 -1.87
C ASN A 172 12.55 3.54 -1.89
N ASN A 173 11.85 3.16 -0.82
CA ASN A 173 10.39 3.27 -0.70
C ASN A 173 9.69 2.61 -1.89
N GLY A 174 10.10 1.40 -2.23
CA GLY A 174 9.34 0.49 -3.08
C GLY A 174 8.14 -0.08 -2.33
N GLN A 175 7.02 -0.20 -3.04
CA GLN A 175 5.80 -0.82 -2.51
C GLN A 175 5.02 -1.53 -3.60
N ALA A 176 4.50 -2.70 -3.25
CA ALA A 176 3.60 -3.47 -4.09
C ALA A 176 2.53 -4.18 -3.26
N ILE A 177 1.31 -4.22 -3.77
CA ILE A 177 0.28 -5.18 -3.43
C ILE A 177 0.28 -6.23 -4.53
N ILE A 178 0.36 -7.50 -4.16
CA ILE A 178 0.24 -8.62 -5.08
C ILE A 178 -1.03 -9.38 -4.71
N ILE A 179 -1.90 -9.55 -5.69
CA ILE A 179 -3.16 -10.30 -5.56
C ILE A 179 -3.07 -11.52 -6.46
N HIS A 180 -3.41 -12.68 -5.93
CA HIS A 180 -3.47 -13.97 -6.63
C HIS A 180 -4.94 -14.45 -6.65
N PRO A 181 -5.75 -14.05 -7.65
CA PRO A 181 -7.14 -14.48 -7.76
C PRO A 181 -7.29 -16.00 -7.91
N SER A 182 -6.53 -16.60 -8.82
CA SER A 182 -6.54 -18.04 -9.08
C SER A 182 -5.45 -18.47 -10.07
N GLY A 183 -5.00 -19.72 -9.97
CA GLY A 183 -4.18 -20.36 -11.00
C GLY A 183 -2.84 -19.65 -11.23
N HIS A 184 -2.63 -19.17 -12.45
CA HIS A 184 -1.46 -18.38 -12.83
C HIS A 184 -1.82 -16.92 -13.10
N GLU A 185 -2.97 -16.45 -12.60
CA GLU A 185 -3.40 -15.07 -12.75
C GLU A 185 -2.97 -14.26 -11.53
N PHE A 186 -2.32 -13.12 -11.77
CA PHE A 186 -1.96 -12.17 -10.72
C PHE A 186 -2.29 -10.75 -11.13
N LEU A 187 -2.58 -9.94 -10.12
CA LEU A 187 -2.71 -8.50 -10.23
C LEU A 187 -1.67 -7.86 -9.31
N LEU A 188 -0.81 -7.05 -9.92
CA LEU A 188 0.31 -6.37 -9.26
C LEU A 188 -0.01 -4.89 -9.21
N VAL A 189 -0.01 -4.27 -8.04
CA VAL A 189 -0.33 -2.85 -7.87
C VAL A 189 0.78 -2.19 -7.08
N GLY A 190 1.47 -1.21 -7.65
CA GLY A 190 2.63 -0.66 -6.96
C GLY A 190 3.51 0.23 -7.82
N TYR A 191 4.64 0.61 -7.24
CA TYR A 191 5.73 1.27 -7.93
C TYR A 191 7.05 1.19 -7.13
N ARG A 192 8.17 1.47 -7.82
CA ARG A 192 9.55 1.33 -7.34
C ARG A 192 9.88 -0.10 -6.88
N ALA A 193 9.35 -1.08 -7.60
CA ALA A 193 9.58 -2.49 -7.32
C ALA A 193 9.62 -3.32 -8.61
N THR A 194 10.25 -4.48 -8.54
CA THR A 194 10.18 -5.54 -9.54
C THR A 194 9.54 -6.76 -8.88
N VAL A 195 8.58 -7.36 -9.57
CA VAL A 195 7.92 -8.60 -9.15
C VAL A 195 8.40 -9.73 -10.03
N SER A 196 8.85 -10.80 -9.40
CA SER A 196 9.44 -11.96 -10.07
C SER A 196 8.65 -13.22 -9.74
N PHE A 197 8.29 -13.96 -10.78
CA PHE A 197 7.68 -15.28 -10.72
C PHE A 197 8.66 -16.31 -11.29
N THR A 198 8.70 -17.50 -10.71
CA THR A 198 9.48 -18.62 -11.26
C THR A 198 8.53 -19.77 -11.57
N ASP A 199 8.49 -20.18 -12.84
CA ASP A 199 7.58 -21.21 -13.31
C ASP A 199 8.15 -21.96 -14.52
N PRO A 200 8.06 -23.30 -14.59
CA PRO A 200 8.44 -24.08 -15.78
C PRO A 200 7.86 -23.58 -17.11
N ALA A 201 6.70 -22.93 -17.11
CA ALA A 201 6.06 -22.33 -18.26
C ALA A 201 6.86 -21.17 -18.87
N PHE A 202 7.78 -20.55 -18.13
CA PHE A 202 8.62 -19.44 -18.60
C PHE A 202 9.81 -19.89 -19.46
N HIS A 203 9.62 -20.97 -20.20
CA HIS A 203 10.57 -21.52 -21.16
C HIS A 203 9.86 -21.78 -22.48
N TRP A 204 10.57 -21.63 -23.60
CA TRP A 204 10.02 -21.91 -24.92
C TRP A 204 9.61 -23.39 -25.08
N PRO A 205 8.49 -23.71 -25.76
CA PRO A 205 7.54 -22.79 -26.41
C PRO A 205 6.40 -22.29 -25.50
N THR A 206 6.27 -22.81 -24.29
CA THR A 206 5.14 -22.52 -23.38
C THR A 206 5.03 -21.04 -23.04
N MET A 207 6.17 -20.34 -22.92
CA MET A 207 6.21 -18.91 -22.60
C MET A 207 5.44 -18.00 -23.56
N LYS A 208 5.02 -18.49 -24.74
CA LYS A 208 4.11 -17.77 -25.65
C LYS A 208 2.75 -17.46 -25.04
N GLN A 209 2.35 -18.20 -24.00
CA GLN A 209 1.08 -18.05 -23.30
C GLN A 209 1.11 -16.90 -22.29
N ILE A 210 2.29 -16.42 -21.91
CA ILE A 210 2.44 -15.28 -21.00
C ILE A 210 1.70 -14.08 -21.58
N ARG A 211 0.85 -13.47 -20.75
CA ARG A 211 0.22 -12.19 -20.98
C ARG A 211 0.60 -11.29 -19.81
N VAL A 212 1.04 -10.08 -20.14
CA VAL A 212 1.33 -9.03 -19.18
C VAL A 212 0.65 -7.79 -19.74
N GLU A 213 -0.24 -7.18 -18.96
CA GLU A 213 -1.05 -6.04 -19.39
C GLU A 213 -1.04 -4.97 -18.31
N ARG A 214 -0.63 -3.74 -18.65
CA ARG A 214 -0.80 -2.61 -17.73
C ARG A 214 -2.22 -2.11 -17.82
N VAL A 215 -2.90 -1.99 -16.69
CA VAL A 215 -4.35 -1.73 -16.64
C VAL A 215 -4.75 -0.74 -15.56
N TYR A 216 -6.00 -0.28 -15.65
CA TYR A 216 -6.73 0.35 -14.56
C TYR A 216 -8.20 -0.10 -14.60
N TRP A 217 -8.84 -0.14 -13.43
CA TRP A 217 -10.24 -0.49 -13.31
C TRP A 217 -11.12 0.75 -13.46
N ALA A 218 -12.05 0.70 -14.41
CA ALA A 218 -13.06 1.75 -14.58
C ALA A 218 -14.32 1.16 -15.20
N GLY A 219 -15.47 1.72 -14.86
CA GLY A 219 -16.73 1.35 -15.49
C GLY A 219 -17.31 -0.01 -15.10
N ASP A 220 -16.55 -0.91 -14.45
CA ASP A 220 -16.80 -2.35 -14.17
C ASP A 220 -15.88 -3.33 -14.92
N HIS A 221 -14.85 -2.83 -15.60
CA HIS A 221 -13.92 -3.64 -16.37
C HIS A 221 -12.48 -3.10 -16.31
N TRP A 222 -11.54 -3.93 -16.75
CA TRP A 222 -10.16 -3.54 -16.95
C TRP A 222 -10.02 -2.74 -18.25
N ASN A 223 -9.37 -1.59 -18.14
CA ASN A 223 -8.98 -0.75 -19.26
C ASN A 223 -7.46 -0.79 -19.40
N GLN A 224 -6.96 -0.84 -20.62
CA GLN A 224 -5.51 -0.77 -20.88
C GLN A 224 -4.97 0.61 -20.51
N ASP A 225 -3.79 0.63 -19.90
CA ASP A 225 -3.12 1.82 -19.43
C ASP A 225 -1.76 2.03 -20.13
N GLY A 226 -1.58 1.50 -21.34
CA GLY A 226 -0.32 1.52 -22.09
C GLY A 226 0.55 0.28 -21.85
N GLU A 227 1.83 0.36 -22.21
CA GLU A 227 2.70 -0.82 -22.27
C GLU A 227 3.34 -1.17 -20.91
N PRO A 228 3.31 -2.45 -20.49
CA PRO A 228 4.07 -2.91 -19.33
C PRO A 228 5.56 -3.07 -19.67
N ASN A 229 6.41 -3.06 -18.64
CA ASN A 229 7.82 -3.39 -18.77
C ASN A 229 8.09 -4.74 -18.07
N TYR A 230 8.52 -5.74 -18.82
CA TYR A 230 8.78 -7.07 -18.30
C TYR A 230 9.82 -7.82 -19.14
N GLY A 231 10.44 -8.85 -18.55
CA GLY A 231 11.41 -9.72 -19.21
C GLY A 231 11.30 -11.17 -18.74
N VAL A 232 11.69 -12.10 -19.59
CA VAL A 232 11.73 -13.54 -19.26
C VAL A 232 13.16 -14.06 -19.37
N ASP A 233 13.73 -14.53 -18.25
CA ASP A 233 14.98 -15.28 -18.21
C ASP A 233 14.66 -16.78 -18.33
N GLN A 234 14.76 -17.33 -19.54
CA GLN A 234 14.46 -18.75 -19.80
C GLN A 234 15.42 -19.72 -19.09
N SER A 235 16.64 -19.28 -18.76
CA SER A 235 17.62 -20.13 -18.08
C SER A 235 17.25 -20.36 -16.62
N LYS A 236 16.68 -19.33 -15.98
CA LYS A 236 16.17 -19.37 -14.60
C LYS A 236 14.69 -19.67 -14.53
N LYS A 237 14.00 -19.63 -15.68
CA LYS A 237 12.55 -19.75 -15.82
C LYS A 237 11.85 -18.71 -14.95
N THR A 238 12.27 -17.46 -15.11
CA THR A 238 11.78 -16.33 -14.33
C THR A 238 11.12 -15.30 -15.23
N LEU A 239 9.95 -14.81 -14.83
CA LEU A 239 9.29 -13.63 -15.38
C LEU A 239 9.47 -12.47 -14.39
N ASP A 240 10.16 -11.43 -14.83
CA ASP A 240 10.36 -10.19 -14.07
C ASP A 240 9.46 -9.09 -14.64
N ILE A 241 8.69 -8.42 -13.78
CA ILE A 241 7.78 -7.33 -14.16
C ILE A 241 8.15 -6.09 -13.35
N ASP A 242 8.49 -5.01 -14.05
CA ASP A 242 8.92 -3.76 -13.43
C ASP A 242 7.73 -2.84 -13.15
N LEU A 243 7.54 -2.53 -11.87
CA LEU A 243 6.65 -1.50 -11.37
C LEU A 243 7.42 -0.16 -11.27
N ASN A 244 7.82 0.42 -12.40
CA ASN A 244 8.66 1.63 -12.44
C ASN A 244 7.90 2.95 -12.23
N ILE A 245 6.59 2.95 -12.50
CA ILE A 245 5.66 4.07 -12.26
C ILE A 245 4.46 3.58 -11.44
N PRO A 246 3.66 4.47 -10.84
CA PRO A 246 2.41 4.10 -10.19
C PRO A 246 1.45 3.39 -11.16
N GLN A 247 1.33 2.06 -11.05
CA GLN A 247 0.58 1.27 -12.01
C GLN A 247 -0.08 0.04 -11.39
N ALA A 248 -1.02 -0.54 -12.15
CA ALA A 248 -1.52 -1.89 -11.94
C ALA A 248 -1.19 -2.74 -13.19
N VAL A 249 -0.80 -3.99 -12.99
CA VAL A 249 -0.43 -4.92 -14.05
C VAL A 249 -1.15 -6.25 -13.81
N LEU A 250 -1.88 -6.72 -14.81
CA LEU A 250 -2.38 -8.09 -14.86
C LEU A 250 -1.33 -8.98 -15.52
N VAL A 251 -1.14 -10.16 -14.96
CA VAL A 251 -0.27 -11.19 -15.53
C VAL A 251 -0.98 -12.53 -15.49
N SER A 252 -0.87 -13.30 -16.58
CA SER A 252 -1.40 -14.66 -16.67
C SER A 252 -0.52 -15.54 -17.57
N TRP A 253 -0.42 -16.84 -17.30
CA TRP A 253 0.27 -17.81 -18.18
C TRP A 253 -0.29 -19.23 -18.11
#